data_AF-A0A7S0SVX8-F1
#
_entry.id   AF-A0A7S0SVX8-F1
#
_cell.length_a   1.000
_cell.length_b   1.000
_cell.length_c   1.000
_cell.angle_alpha   90.00
_cell.angle_beta   90.00
_cell.angle_gamma   90.00
#
_symmetry.space_group_name_H-M   'P 1'
#
loop_
_entity.id
_entity.type
_entity.pdbx_description
1 polymer ?
#
loop_
_entity_poly.entity_id
_entity_poly.type
_entity_poly.pdbx_seq_one_letter_code
_entity_poly.pdbx_strand_id
1 'polypeptide(L)'
;AQLLADAVIADVAVIKVKARFRAASETNACDEAFLQMGLTSDTGVCDVSNVVIPSRRHLLADTEYLVEILLSAAEINQLDIDAALTTLSAAGVTAETSKEDALVLLSTIPGIDTAI
;
A
#
# COMPACT_ATOMS: atom_id res chain seq x y z
N ALA A 1 -7.24 -1.52 9.93
CA ALA A 1 -6.74 -0.76 11.09
C ALA A 1 -5.85 -1.59 12.03
N GLN A 2 -5.95 -2.93 12.03
CA GLN A 2 -5.12 -3.78 12.90
C GLN A 2 -3.61 -3.56 12.69
N LEU A 3 -3.14 -3.51 11.45
CA LEU A 3 -1.75 -3.16 11.10
C LEU A 3 -1.27 -1.84 11.75
N LEU A 4 -2.13 -0.81 11.80
CA LEU A 4 -1.78 0.46 12.44
C LEU A 4 -1.74 0.35 13.97
N ALA A 5 -2.67 -0.42 14.55
CA ALA A 5 -2.72 -0.65 16.00
C ALA A 5 -1.50 -1.45 16.47
N ASP A 6 -1.12 -2.49 15.74
CA ASP A 6 0.05 -3.32 16.04
C ASP A 6 1.35 -2.52 15.86
N ALA A 7 1.42 -1.66 14.83
CA ALA A 7 2.53 -0.74 14.64
C ALA A 7 2.67 0.26 15.80
N VAL A 8 1.57 0.81 16.32
CA VAL A 8 1.60 1.68 17.51
C VAL A 8 2.03 0.93 18.76
N ILE A 9 1.52 -0.27 18.99
CA ILE A 9 1.90 -1.08 20.16
C ILE A 9 3.39 -1.43 20.12
N ALA A 10 3.91 -1.72 18.93
CA ALA A 10 5.33 -2.02 18.72
C ALA A 10 6.21 -0.76 18.64
N ASP A 11 5.64 0.45 18.70
CA ASP A 11 6.33 1.74 18.52
C ASP A 11 7.16 1.80 17.22
N VAL A 12 6.60 1.26 16.13
CA VAL A 12 7.20 1.27 14.80
C VAL A 12 6.41 2.13 13.81
N ALA A 13 7.13 2.78 12.91
CA ALA A 13 6.53 3.51 11.81
C ALA A 13 5.96 2.56 10.75
N VAL A 14 4.90 3.01 10.07
CA VAL A 14 4.32 2.32 8.92
C VAL A 14 4.98 2.86 7.66
N ILE A 15 5.39 1.97 6.79
CA ILE A 15 5.96 2.28 5.49
C ILE A 15 4.83 2.28 4.48
N LYS A 16 4.59 3.44 3.89
CA LYS A 16 3.62 3.62 2.84
C LYS A 16 4.33 3.58 1.50
N VAL A 17 3.90 2.65 0.64
CA VAL A 17 4.43 2.45 -0.71
C VAL A 17 3.33 2.81 -1.69
N LYS A 18 3.49 3.91 -2.44
CA LYS A 18 2.56 4.32 -3.48
C LYS A 18 3.14 4.00 -4.84
N ALA A 19 2.43 3.24 -5.65
CA ALA A 19 2.87 2.89 -6.99
C ALA A 19 1.69 2.82 -7.95
N ARG A 20 1.95 3.00 -9.24
CA ARG A 20 0.93 2.92 -10.27
C ARG A 20 0.99 1.58 -10.98
N PHE A 21 -0.15 0.89 -11.00
CA PHE A 21 -0.29 -0.40 -11.66
C PHE A 21 -1.41 -0.34 -12.67
N ARG A 22 -1.22 -1.06 -13.78
CA ARG A 22 -2.18 -1.07 -14.87
C ARG A 22 -2.91 -2.40 -14.86
N ALA A 23 -4.16 -2.39 -14.40
CA ALA A 23 -4.92 -3.61 -14.19
C ALA A 23 -6.34 -3.50 -14.73
N ALA A 24 -7.04 -4.64 -14.80
CA ALA A 24 -8.45 -4.69 -15.16
C ALA A 24 -9.38 -4.25 -14.02
N SER A 25 -8.94 -4.36 -12.77
CA SER A 25 -9.70 -4.05 -11.56
C SER A 25 -8.78 -3.59 -10.43
N GLU A 26 -9.36 -2.95 -9.40
CA GLU A 26 -8.65 -2.55 -8.17
C GLU A 26 -8.02 -3.76 -7.46
N THR A 27 -8.73 -4.89 -7.36
CA THR A 27 -8.20 -6.13 -6.77
C THR A 27 -7.00 -6.66 -7.54
N ASN A 28 -7.08 -6.69 -8.87
CA ASN A 28 -5.94 -7.13 -9.69
C ASN A 28 -4.74 -6.20 -9.54
N ALA A 29 -4.96 -4.89 -9.33
CA ALA A 29 -3.89 -3.93 -9.10
C ALA A 29 -3.17 -4.19 -7.77
N CYS A 30 -3.91 -4.50 -6.70
CA CYS A 30 -3.31 -4.92 -5.42
C CYS A 30 -2.53 -6.22 -5.57
N ASP A 31 -3.12 -7.23 -6.22
CA ASP A 31 -2.47 -8.53 -6.40
C ASP A 31 -1.18 -8.41 -7.21
N GLU A 32 -1.19 -7.62 -8.30
CA GLU A 32 0.01 -7.30 -9.06
C GLU A 32 1.04 -6.56 -8.22
N ALA A 33 0.62 -5.60 -7.40
CA ALA A 33 1.52 -4.83 -6.56
C ALA A 33 2.23 -5.72 -5.53
N PHE A 34 1.50 -6.59 -4.82
CA PHE A 34 2.09 -7.56 -3.90
C PHE A 34 2.99 -8.56 -4.62
N LEU A 35 2.58 -9.05 -5.79
CA LEU A 35 3.37 -9.99 -6.58
C LEU A 35 4.68 -9.37 -7.07
N GLN A 36 4.66 -8.11 -7.51
CA GLN A 36 5.86 -7.35 -7.91
C GLN A 36 6.74 -7.00 -6.71
N MET A 37 6.17 -6.87 -5.53
CA MET A 37 6.90 -6.74 -4.27
C MET A 37 7.47 -8.06 -3.77
N GLY A 38 7.05 -9.21 -4.33
CA GLY A 38 7.38 -10.52 -3.77
C GLY A 38 6.79 -10.76 -2.38
N LEU A 39 5.72 -10.03 -2.04
CA LEU A 39 5.00 -10.12 -0.78
C LEU A 39 3.65 -10.84 -0.98
N THR A 40 3.06 -11.29 0.11
CA THR A 40 1.69 -11.85 0.10
C THR A 40 0.68 -10.75 0.42
N SER A 41 -0.55 -10.86 -0.09
CA SER A 41 -1.60 -9.88 0.19
C SER A 41 -1.98 -9.78 1.67
N ASP A 42 -1.65 -10.80 2.47
CA ASP A 42 -1.87 -10.81 3.92
C ASP A 42 -0.84 -10.01 4.74
N THR A 43 0.28 -9.58 4.15
CA THR A 43 1.37 -8.93 4.90
C THR A 43 1.33 -7.40 4.89
N GLY A 44 0.29 -6.82 4.28
CA GLY A 44 0.08 -5.39 4.26
C GLY A 44 -1.36 -5.02 4.01
N VAL A 45 -1.67 -3.74 4.17
CA VAL A 45 -2.97 -3.19 3.78
C VAL A 45 -2.81 -2.53 2.43
N CYS A 46 -3.57 -2.99 1.43
CA CYS A 46 -3.66 -2.36 0.13
C CYS A 46 -4.87 -1.44 0.06
N ASP A 47 -4.63 -0.17 -0.28
CA ASP A 47 -5.66 0.81 -0.59
C ASP A 47 -5.50 1.25 -2.05
N VAL A 48 -6.58 1.25 -2.81
CA VAL A 48 -6.55 1.58 -4.24
C VAL A 48 -7.31 2.86 -4.47
N SER A 49 -6.61 3.84 -5.03
CA SER A 49 -7.18 5.10 -5.47
C SER A 49 -7.26 5.16 -6.99
N ASN A 50 -8.45 5.41 -7.51
CA ASN A 50 -8.72 5.36 -8.94
C ASN A 50 -8.22 6.64 -9.61
N VAL A 51 -7.17 6.55 -10.44
CA VAL A 51 -6.80 7.64 -11.36
C VAL A 51 -7.45 7.35 -12.71
N VAL A 52 -8.75 7.61 -12.81
CA VAL A 52 -9.46 7.45 -14.07
C VAL A 52 -8.95 8.51 -15.05
N ILE A 53 -8.23 8.11 -16.09
CA ILE A 53 -8.10 8.92 -17.32
C ILE A 53 -9.23 8.47 -18.26
N PRO A 54 -10.35 9.20 -18.35
CA PRO A 54 -11.47 8.79 -19.17
C PRO A 54 -11.17 9.08 -20.65
N SER A 55 -10.59 8.11 -21.36
CA SER A 55 -10.71 8.09 -22.83
C SER A 55 -11.95 7.27 -23.20
N ARG A 56 -13.01 7.99 -23.59
CA ARG A 56 -14.40 7.56 -23.91
C ARG A 56 -14.58 6.42 -24.93
N ARG A 57 -13.54 5.70 -25.31
CA ARG A 57 -13.61 4.60 -26.28
C ARG A 57 -12.56 3.57 -25.89
N HIS A 58 -12.89 2.64 -25.01
CA HIS A 58 -12.51 1.22 -25.10
C HIS A 58 -12.94 0.51 -23.81
N LEU A 59 -13.91 -0.38 -23.95
CA LEU A 59 -14.46 -1.24 -22.90
C LEU A 59 -13.48 -2.33 -22.40
N LEU A 60 -12.17 -2.21 -22.66
CA LEU A 60 -11.18 -3.29 -22.51
C LEU A 60 -9.73 -2.80 -22.29
N ALA A 61 -9.48 -1.56 -21.88
CA ALA A 61 -8.12 -1.08 -21.63
C ALA A 61 -7.79 -1.15 -20.14
N ASP A 62 -6.66 -1.77 -19.77
CA ASP A 62 -6.15 -1.76 -18.41
C ASP A 62 -6.12 -0.32 -17.89
N THR A 63 -6.77 -0.11 -16.75
CA THR A 63 -6.87 1.18 -16.08
C THR A 63 -5.65 1.37 -15.20
N GLU A 64 -5.12 2.58 -15.16
CA GLU A 64 -4.03 2.92 -14.24
C GLU A 64 -4.63 3.19 -12.86
N TYR A 65 -4.31 2.32 -11.91
CA TYR A 65 -4.69 2.44 -10.51
C TYR A 65 -3.50 2.95 -9.71
N LEU A 66 -3.74 3.93 -8.85
CA LEU A 66 -2.76 4.32 -7.84
C LEU A 66 -2.97 3.40 -6.64
N VAL A 67 -2.05 2.47 -6.45
CA VAL A 67 -2.06 1.51 -5.35
C VAL A 67 -1.18 2.05 -4.23
N GLU A 68 -1.74 2.13 -3.02
CA GLU A 68 -1.06 2.51 -1.80
C GLU A 68 -1.00 1.30 -0.87
N ILE A 69 0.18 0.72 -0.67
CA ILE A 69 0.39 -0.40 0.25
C ILE A 69 1.02 0.13 1.53
N LEU A 70 0.36 -0.14 2.65
CA LEU A 70 0.86 0.13 3.99
C LEU A 70 1.48 -1.15 4.55
N LEU A 71 2.77 -1.08 4.88
CA LEU A 71 3.56 -2.17 5.47
C LEU A 71 4.06 -1.74 6.84
N SER A 72 4.09 -2.66 7.80
CA SER A 72 4.64 -2.40 9.13
C SER A 72 5.84 -3.30 9.40
N ALA A 73 6.89 -2.71 9.97
CA ALA A 73 8.05 -3.47 10.46
C ALA A 73 7.71 -4.38 11.66
N ALA A 74 6.50 -4.25 12.24
CA ALA A 74 5.99 -5.14 13.29
C ALA A 74 5.42 -6.44 12.74
N GLU A 75 4.90 -6.43 11.50
CA GLU A 75 4.32 -7.63 10.86
C GLU A 75 5.31 -8.31 9.91
N ILE A 76 6.16 -7.54 9.25
CA ILE A 76 7.17 -8.02 8.32
C ILE A 76 8.54 -7.47 8.70
N ASN A 77 9.61 -8.22 8.48
CA ASN A 77 10.95 -7.71 8.76
C ASN A 77 11.28 -6.55 7.82
N GLN A 78 11.98 -5.53 8.33
CA GLN A 78 12.44 -4.39 7.52
C GLN A 78 13.22 -4.83 6.27
N LEU A 79 13.99 -5.92 6.35
CA LEU A 79 14.77 -6.45 5.23
C LEU A 79 13.87 -6.96 4.09
N ASP A 80 12.72 -7.56 4.42
CA ASP A 80 11.76 -8.02 3.42
C ASP A 80 11.05 -6.83 2.75
N ILE A 81 10.79 -5.74 3.50
CA ILE A 81 10.27 -4.48 2.93
C ILE A 81 11.28 -3.85 1.97
N ASP A 82 12.55 -3.79 2.36
CA ASP A 82 13.61 -3.23 1.53
C ASP A 82 13.85 -4.08 0.27
N ALA A 83 13.73 -5.42 0.38
CA ALA A 83 13.78 -6.34 -0.75
C ALA A 83 12.60 -6.14 -1.70
N ALA A 84 11.39 -5.95 -1.16
CA ALA A 84 10.20 -5.67 -1.95
C ALA A 84 10.32 -4.37 -2.75
N LEU A 85 10.85 -3.31 -2.13
CA LEU A 85 11.12 -2.03 -2.78
C LEU A 85 12.18 -2.15 -3.88
N THR A 86 13.21 -2.95 -3.63
CA THR A 86 14.24 -3.25 -4.63
C THR A 86 13.64 -3.99 -5.83
N THR A 87 12.73 -4.95 -5.59
CA THR A 87 12.04 -5.70 -6.64
C THR A 87 11.14 -4.79 -7.48
N LEU A 88 10.38 -3.89 -6.85
CA LEU A 88 9.58 -2.89 -7.56
C LEU A 88 10.42 -1.99 -8.47
N SER A 89 11.54 -1.49 -7.94
CA SER A 89 12.49 -0.68 -8.71
C SER A 89 13.08 -1.46 -9.89
N ALA A 90 13.45 -2.73 -9.67
CA ALA A 90 13.95 -3.62 -10.72
C ALA A 90 12.89 -3.94 -11.79
N ALA A 91 11.61 -4.01 -11.41
CA ALA A 91 10.48 -4.15 -12.32
C ALA A 91 10.18 -2.86 -13.11
N GLY A 92 10.86 -1.75 -12.82
CA GLY A 92 10.64 -0.45 -13.46
C GLY A 92 9.40 0.27 -12.95
N VAL A 93 8.82 -0.18 -11.83
CA VAL A 93 7.68 0.47 -11.20
C VAL A 93 8.18 1.66 -10.40
N THR A 94 7.69 2.86 -10.74
CA THR A 94 7.99 4.06 -9.95
C THR A 94 7.15 4.02 -8.68
N ALA A 95 7.78 3.61 -7.58
CA ALA A 95 7.17 3.58 -6.26
C ALA A 95 7.67 4.77 -5.43
N GLU A 96 6.75 5.55 -4.87
CA GLU A 96 7.03 6.55 -3.86
C GLU A 96 6.90 5.92 -2.48
N THR A 97 7.92 6.07 -1.64
CA THR A 97 7.87 5.60 -0.25
C THR A 97 7.89 6.74 0.74
N SER A 98 6.98 6.67 1.72
CA SER A 98 7.00 7.53 2.89
C SER A 98 6.95 6.69 4.16
N LYS A 99 7.66 7.14 5.19
CA LYS A 99 7.47 6.63 6.55
C LYS A 99 6.43 7.51 7.22
N GLU A 100 5.39 6.89 7.74
CA GLU A 100 4.31 7.57 8.45
C GLU A 100 4.21 7.00 9.86
N ASP A 101 4.10 7.90 10.84
CA ASP A 101 3.92 7.48 12.22
C ASP A 101 2.55 6.84 12.39
N ALA A 102 2.55 5.57 12.82
CA ALA A 102 1.33 4.79 13.00
C ALA A 102 0.32 5.50 13.93
N LEU A 103 0.83 6.21 14.94
CA LEU A 103 0.04 6.97 15.90
C LEU A 103 -0.68 8.15 15.25
N VAL A 104 0.00 8.86 14.34
CA VAL A 104 -0.56 9.99 13.59
C VAL A 104 -1.65 9.49 12.64
N LEU A 105 -1.38 8.40 11.93
CA LEU A 105 -2.34 7.76 11.04
C LEU A 105 -3.60 7.29 11.78
N LEU A 106 -3.44 6.65 12.94
CA LEU A 106 -4.59 6.28 13.79
C LEU A 106 -5.37 7.49 14.28
N SER A 107 -4.69 8.55 14.74
CA SER A 107 -5.35 9.78 15.20
C SER A 107 -6.14 10.51 14.09
N THR A 108 -5.80 10.25 12.82
CA THR A 108 -6.47 10.83 11.67
C THR A 108 -7.75 10.08 11.30
N ILE A 109 -7.99 8.88 11.86
CA ILE A 109 -9.25 8.15 11.68
C ILE A 109 -10.34 8.88 12.48
N PRO A 110 -11.37 9.45 11.84
CA PRO A 110 -12.46 10.12 12.54
C PRO A 110 -13.22 9.08 13.37
N GLY A 111 -13.08 9.13 14.70
CA GLY A 111 -13.75 8.21 15.64
C GLY A 111 -12.92 7.73 16.83
N ILE A 112 -11.62 8.02 16.91
CA ILE A 112 -10.77 7.69 18.07
C ILE A 112 -10.71 8.85 19.09
N ASP A 113 -11.81 9.58 19.25
CA ASP A 113 -11.95 10.65 20.25
C ASP A 113 -12.98 10.32 21.35
N THR A 114 -13.58 9.12 21.31
CA THR A 114 -14.60 8.73 22.30
C THR A 114 -14.41 7.30 22.80
N ALA A 115 -13.43 7.11 23.66
CA ALA A 115 -13.48 6.12 24.74
C ALA A 115 -12.45 6.49 25.81
N ILE A 116 -12.76 7.57 26.56
CA ILE A 116 -12.20 7.80 27.89
C ILE A 116 -13.02 6.96 28.87
#